data_AF-A0A109LKT2-F1
#
_entry.id   AF-A0A109LKT2-F1
#
_cell.length_a   1.000
_cell.length_b   1.000
_cell.length_c   1.000
_cell.angle_alpha   90.00
_cell.angle_beta   90.00
_cell.angle_gamma   90.00
#
_symmetry.space_group_name_H-M   'P 1'
#
loop_
_entity.id
_entity.type
_entity.pdbx_description
1 polymer ?
#
loop_
_entity_poly.entity_id
_entity_poly.type
_entity_poly.pdbx_seq_one_letter_code
_entity_poly.pdbx_strand_id
1 'polypeptide(L)'
;MSIALGITGYKGRVHVNFAPPITERFEDTKLLAAEMDRQILGGYRLFPVHYLAYAQWSDADPQLQVPKAADVFPADELAKAKAEWERRLNECPAEHRPYLVVQYATPVRNQYRVKAGIPL
;
A
#
# COMPACT_ATOMS: atom_id res chain seq x y z
N MET A 1 24.70 -6.68 -9.82
CA MET A 1 23.95 -5.41 -9.69
C MET A 1 24.77 -4.46 -8.84
N SER A 2 25.20 -3.32 -9.37
CA SER A 2 26.01 -2.33 -8.62
C SER A 2 25.10 -1.34 -7.89
N ILE A 3 25.47 -0.96 -6.66
CA ILE A 3 24.85 0.10 -5.85
C ILE A 3 24.67 1.40 -6.65
N ALA A 4 25.58 1.67 -7.60
CA ALA A 4 25.53 2.87 -8.43
C ALA A 4 24.21 2.99 -9.23
N LEU A 5 23.69 1.89 -9.78
CA LEU A 5 22.46 1.91 -10.59
C LEU A 5 21.21 2.12 -9.72
N GLY A 6 21.24 1.63 -8.47
CA GLY A 6 20.14 1.78 -7.51
C GLY A 6 19.98 3.20 -6.97
N ILE A 7 21.03 4.03 -7.03
CA ILE A 7 21.00 5.42 -6.56
C ILE A 7 20.63 6.37 -7.71
N THR A 8 21.14 6.14 -8.92
CA THR A 8 21.00 7.07 -10.07
C THR A 8 19.84 6.76 -11.02
N GLY A 9 19.23 5.58 -10.91
CA GLY A 9 18.07 5.21 -11.73
C GLY A 9 16.82 6.05 -11.43
N TYR A 10 15.92 6.14 -12.41
CA TYR A 10 14.61 6.76 -12.24
C TYR A 10 13.81 6.01 -11.15
N LYS A 11 13.53 6.69 -10.03
CA LYS A 11 12.85 6.10 -8.86
C LYS A 11 11.32 6.08 -8.98
N GLY A 12 10.76 6.70 -10.03
CA GLY A 12 9.31 6.86 -10.18
C GLY A 12 8.73 7.84 -9.16
N ARG A 13 7.54 7.52 -8.65
CA ARG A 13 6.81 8.36 -7.68
C ARG A 13 7.30 8.08 -6.27
N VAL A 14 8.04 9.01 -5.70
CA VAL A 14 8.49 8.97 -4.29
C VAL A 14 7.59 9.86 -3.45
N HIS A 15 7.12 9.33 -2.32
CA HIS A 15 6.37 10.08 -1.31
C HIS A 15 7.03 9.88 0.04
N VAL A 16 7.25 10.98 0.77
CA VAL A 16 7.74 10.97 2.14
C VAL A 16 6.67 11.63 3.01
N ASN A 17 6.26 10.95 4.07
CA ASN A 17 5.27 11.44 5.02
C ASN A 17 5.91 11.63 6.39
N PHE A 18 5.65 12.78 7.02
CA PHE A 18 6.02 13.05 8.40
C PHE A 18 4.77 13.20 9.24
N ALA A 19 4.65 12.39 10.29
CA ALA A 19 3.57 12.53 11.26
C ALA A 19 3.95 13.54 12.36
N PRO A 20 2.96 14.11 13.07
CA PRO A 20 3.23 14.95 14.23
C PRO A 20 4.07 14.21 15.29
N PRO A 21 4.88 14.91 16.10
CA PRO A 21 5.55 14.28 17.23
C PRO A 21 4.56 13.62 18.18
N ILE A 22 4.85 12.40 18.60
CA ILE A 22 4.10 11.73 19.68
C ILE A 22 4.53 12.38 20.99
N THR A 23 3.57 12.94 21.73
CA THR A 23 3.82 13.68 22.99
C THR A 23 3.10 13.06 24.19
N GLU A 24 2.19 12.14 23.90
CA GLU A 24 1.39 11.39 24.85
C GLU A 24 2.28 10.42 25.65
N ARG A 25 1.87 10.15 26.89
CA ARG A 25 2.48 9.09 27.70
C ARG A 25 1.71 7.79 27.47
N PHE A 26 2.46 6.72 27.21
CA PHE A 26 1.92 5.37 27.07
C PHE A 26 2.28 4.55 28.30
N GLU A 27 1.38 3.66 28.71
CA GLU A 27 1.59 2.78 29.86
C GLU A 27 2.71 1.77 29.62
N ASP A 28 2.85 1.30 28.37
CA ASP A 28 3.92 0.41 27.95
C ASP A 28 4.42 0.70 26.53
N THR A 29 5.48 0.00 26.16
CA THR A 29 6.11 0.12 24.84
C THR A 29 5.28 -0.47 23.70
N LYS A 30 4.35 -1.38 23.98
CA LYS A 30 3.48 -1.99 22.96
C LYS A 30 2.43 -0.99 22.51
N LEU A 31 1.86 -0.23 23.43
CA LEU A 31 0.90 0.84 23.11
C LEU A 31 1.55 1.95 22.28
N LEU A 32 2.80 2.32 22.61
CA LEU A 32 3.57 3.26 21.78
C LEU A 32 3.83 2.71 20.37
N ALA A 33 4.22 1.42 20.26
CA ALA A 33 4.42 0.80 18.95
C ALA A 33 3.13 0.79 18.11
N ALA A 34 1.99 0.48 18.72
CA ALA A 34 0.69 0.51 18.05
C ALA A 34 0.29 1.93 17.60
N GLU A 35 0.61 2.97 18.39
CA GLU A 35 0.46 4.38 17.97
C GLU A 35 1.31 4.68 16.74
N MET A 36 2.59 4.31 16.77
CA MET A 36 3.51 4.54 15.65
C MET A 36 3.03 3.84 14.38
N ASP A 37 2.62 2.57 14.49
CA ASP A 37 2.08 1.81 13.37
C ASP A 37 0.83 2.48 12.78
N ARG A 38 -0.07 2.98 13.64
CA ARG A 38 -1.26 3.71 13.19
C ARG A 38 -0.90 4.94 12.37
N GLN A 39 0.07 5.74 12.83
CA GLN A 39 0.51 6.95 12.13
C GLN A 39 1.23 6.63 10.82
N ILE A 40 2.09 5.60 10.81
CA ILE A 40 2.83 5.16 9.63
C ILE A 40 1.87 4.66 8.54
N LEU A 41 0.95 3.77 8.89
CA LEU A 41 0.02 3.16 7.94
C LEU A 41 -1.07 4.15 7.51
N GLY A 42 -1.53 5.02 8.41
CA GLY A 42 -2.43 6.12 8.09
C GLY A 42 -1.81 7.11 7.11
N GLY A 43 -0.51 7.40 7.26
CA GLY A 43 0.25 8.30 6.39
C GLY A 43 0.76 7.67 5.08
N TYR A 44 0.57 6.37 4.88
CA TYR A 44 1.05 5.67 3.69
C TYR A 44 0.34 6.17 2.42
N ARG A 45 1.09 6.63 1.42
CA ARG A 45 0.49 7.06 0.15
C ARG A 45 0.09 5.85 -0.69
N LEU A 46 -1.22 5.67 -0.87
CA LEU A 46 -1.73 4.68 -1.80
C LEU A 46 -1.71 5.21 -3.25
N PHE A 47 -1.42 4.31 -4.17
CA PHE A 47 -1.41 4.52 -5.61
C PHE A 47 -2.41 3.56 -6.28
N PRO A 48 -2.81 3.80 -7.54
CA PRO A 48 -3.81 2.96 -8.21
C PRO A 48 -3.46 1.46 -8.21
N VAL A 49 -2.17 1.12 -8.35
CA VAL A 49 -1.69 -0.27 -8.33
C VAL A 49 -2.07 -1.01 -7.04
N HIS A 50 -2.11 -0.32 -5.90
CA HIS A 50 -2.47 -0.97 -4.64
C HIS A 50 -3.95 -1.35 -4.61
N TYR A 51 -4.83 -0.50 -5.14
CA TYR A 51 -6.26 -0.79 -5.26
C TYR A 51 -6.54 -1.87 -6.31
N LEU A 52 -5.82 -1.84 -7.44
CA LEU A 52 -5.89 -2.89 -8.46
C LEU A 52 -5.49 -4.25 -7.90
N ALA A 53 -4.38 -4.31 -7.14
CA ALA A 53 -3.93 -5.53 -6.48
C ALA A 53 -4.93 -5.99 -5.40
N TYR A 54 -5.45 -5.07 -4.58
CA TYR A 54 -6.44 -5.40 -3.56
C TYR A 54 -7.73 -5.99 -4.17
N ALA A 55 -8.21 -5.43 -5.28
CA ALA A 55 -9.38 -5.96 -5.99
C ALA A 55 -9.15 -7.36 -6.62
N GLN A 56 -7.90 -7.74 -6.89
CA GLN A 56 -7.53 -9.06 -7.43
C GLN A 56 -7.20 -10.08 -6.34
N TRP A 57 -7.01 -9.64 -5.10
CA TRP A 57 -6.62 -10.52 -4.01
C TRP A 57 -7.82 -11.32 -3.50
N SER A 58 -7.73 -12.66 -3.59
CA SER A 58 -8.80 -13.58 -3.17
C SER A 58 -9.20 -13.45 -1.71
N ASP A 59 -8.26 -13.08 -0.83
CA ASP A 59 -8.46 -13.00 0.61
C ASP A 59 -8.65 -11.54 1.08
N ALA A 60 -8.99 -10.64 0.15
CA ALA A 60 -9.37 -9.28 0.49
C ALA A 60 -10.55 -9.30 1.48
N ASP A 61 -10.40 -8.58 2.58
CA ASP A 61 -11.40 -8.54 3.66
C ASP A 61 -12.68 -7.85 3.14
N PRO A 62 -13.81 -8.59 3.04
CA PRO A 62 -15.05 -8.05 2.50
C PRO A 62 -15.73 -7.04 3.44
N GLN A 63 -15.32 -7.00 4.72
CA GLN A 63 -15.87 -6.06 5.69
C GLN A 63 -15.23 -4.66 5.54
N LEU A 64 -14.01 -4.58 4.98
CA LEU A 64 -13.36 -3.31 4.71
C LEU A 64 -14.06 -2.56 3.57
N GLN A 65 -14.52 -1.36 3.88
CA GLN A 65 -15.18 -0.46 2.92
C GLN A 65 -14.14 0.22 2.01
N VAL A 66 -13.49 -0.57 1.15
CA VAL A 66 -12.51 -0.08 0.17
C VAL A 66 -13.26 0.34 -1.10
N PRO A 67 -13.21 1.62 -1.52
CA PRO A 67 -13.80 2.08 -2.77
C PRO A 67 -13.07 1.48 -3.98
N LYS A 68 -13.72 1.46 -5.15
CA LYS A 68 -13.06 0.98 -6.36
C LYS A 68 -12.00 1.99 -6.78
N ALA A 69 -10.94 1.52 -7.43
CA ALA A 69 -9.87 2.39 -7.91
C ALA A 69 -10.39 3.53 -8.81
N ALA A 70 -11.43 3.28 -9.61
CA ALA A 70 -12.07 4.27 -10.48
C ALA A 70 -12.80 5.39 -9.72
N ASP A 71 -13.19 5.17 -8.46
CA ASP A 71 -13.84 6.18 -7.62
C ASP A 71 -12.82 7.10 -6.93
N VAL A 72 -11.54 6.68 -6.89
CA VAL A 72 -10.45 7.36 -6.17
C VAL A 72 -9.48 8.07 -7.11
N PHE A 73 -9.26 7.51 -8.31
CA PHE A 73 -8.25 7.99 -9.25
C PHE A 73 -8.86 8.39 -10.60
N PRO A 74 -8.30 9.42 -11.27
CA PRO A 74 -8.67 9.77 -12.63
C PRO A 74 -8.50 8.59 -13.60
N ALA A 75 -9.38 8.53 -14.62
CA ALA A 75 -9.43 7.42 -15.56
C ALA A 75 -8.12 7.23 -16.36
N ASP A 76 -7.43 8.32 -16.71
CA ASP A 76 -6.17 8.27 -17.46
C ASP A 76 -5.02 7.72 -16.61
N GLU A 77 -4.93 8.11 -15.32
CA GLU A 77 -3.96 7.57 -14.38
C GLU A 77 -4.22 6.08 -14.15
N LEU A 78 -5.49 5.71 -13.94
CA LEU A 78 -5.89 4.33 -13.71
C LEU A 78 -5.59 3.43 -14.92
N ALA A 79 -5.84 3.90 -16.14
CA ALA A 79 -5.54 3.16 -17.36
C ALA A 79 -4.03 2.87 -17.49
N LYS A 80 -3.18 3.88 -17.25
CA LYS A 80 -1.72 3.71 -17.26
C LYS A 80 -1.26 2.71 -16.19
N ALA A 81 -1.79 2.82 -14.98
CA ALA A 81 -1.44 1.93 -13.88
C ALA A 81 -1.90 0.48 -14.14
N LYS A 82 -3.07 0.28 -14.76
CA LYS A 82 -3.57 -1.04 -15.14
C LYS A 82 -2.65 -1.71 -16.17
N ALA A 83 -2.25 -0.98 -17.22
CA ALA A 83 -1.34 -1.51 -18.23
C ALA A 83 0.02 -1.92 -17.63
N GLU A 84 0.60 -1.08 -16.77
CA GLU A 84 1.87 -1.38 -16.10
C GLU A 84 1.72 -2.55 -15.11
N TRP A 85 0.59 -2.65 -14.40
CA TRP A 85 0.33 -3.75 -13.49
C TRP A 85 0.20 -5.09 -14.22
N GLU A 86 -0.53 -5.12 -15.32
CA GLU A 86 -0.66 -6.31 -16.19
C GLU A 86 0.70 -6.73 -16.76
N ARG A 87 1.51 -5.76 -17.23
CA ARG A 87 2.89 -6.03 -17.69
C ARG A 87 3.71 -6.72 -16.60
N ARG A 88 3.69 -6.18 -15.37
CA ARG A 88 4.41 -6.75 -14.22
C ARG A 88 3.92 -8.14 -13.83
N LEU A 89 2.62 -8.38 -13.86
CA LEU A 89 2.06 -9.70 -13.57
C LEU A 89 2.47 -10.73 -14.63
N ASN A 90 2.51 -10.33 -15.90
CA ASN A 90 2.91 -11.21 -16.99
C ASN A 90 4.41 -11.56 -16.94
N GLU A 91 5.26 -10.61 -16.56
CA GLU A 91 6.70 -10.82 -16.34
C GLU A 91 7.00 -11.62 -15.06
N CYS A 92 6.08 -11.64 -14.10
CA CYS A 92 6.21 -12.41 -12.88
C CYS A 92 5.91 -13.90 -13.14
N PRO A 93 6.81 -14.83 -12.75
CA PRO A 93 6.53 -16.27 -12.78
C PRO A 93 5.21 -16.58 -12.09
N ALA A 94 4.43 -17.50 -12.67
CA ALA A 94 3.06 -17.77 -12.20
C ALA A 94 3.00 -18.13 -10.71
N GLU A 95 3.98 -18.88 -10.22
CA GLU A 95 4.15 -19.25 -8.81
C GLU A 95 4.36 -18.06 -7.86
N HIS A 96 4.88 -16.93 -8.35
CA HIS A 96 5.15 -15.74 -7.55
C HIS A 96 4.03 -14.69 -7.61
N ARG A 97 3.14 -14.77 -8.60
CA ARG A 97 2.05 -13.81 -8.79
C ARG A 97 1.17 -13.63 -7.54
N PRO A 98 0.77 -14.68 -6.79
CA PRO A 98 -0.03 -14.49 -5.58
C PRO A 98 0.68 -13.62 -4.54
N TYR A 99 1.99 -13.84 -4.33
CA TYR A 99 2.78 -13.05 -3.39
C TYR A 99 2.94 -11.59 -3.85
N LEU A 100 3.13 -11.38 -5.16
CA LEU A 100 3.19 -10.04 -5.74
C LEU A 100 1.86 -9.29 -5.53
N VAL A 101 0.72 -9.93 -5.77
CA VAL A 101 -0.61 -9.35 -5.52
C VAL A 101 -0.75 -8.98 -4.05
N VAL A 102 -0.46 -9.90 -3.13
CA VAL A 102 -0.54 -9.66 -1.68
C VAL A 102 0.34 -8.50 -1.25
N GLN A 103 1.57 -8.41 -1.77
CA GLN A 103 2.51 -7.33 -1.43
C GLN A 103 1.95 -5.95 -1.81
N TYR A 104 1.32 -5.82 -2.98
CA TYR A 104 0.73 -4.55 -3.43
C TYR A 104 -0.66 -4.28 -2.82
N ALA A 105 -1.40 -5.31 -2.42
CA ALA A 105 -2.71 -5.19 -1.77
C ALA A 105 -2.62 -4.82 -0.28
N THR A 106 -1.59 -5.31 0.42
CA THR A 106 -1.43 -5.15 1.88
C THR A 106 -1.48 -3.70 2.36
N PRO A 107 -0.87 -2.70 1.67
CA PRO A 107 -1.01 -1.31 2.06
C PRO A 107 -2.46 -0.81 2.12
N VAL A 108 -3.31 -1.23 1.19
CA VAL A 108 -4.75 -0.90 1.21
C VAL A 108 -5.39 -1.53 2.44
N ARG A 109 -5.23 -2.85 2.63
CA ARG A 109 -5.78 -3.56 3.79
C ARG A 109 -5.41 -2.86 5.09
N ASN A 110 -4.13 -2.60 5.30
CA ASN A 110 -3.62 -2.05 6.57
C ASN A 110 -4.13 -0.62 6.79
N GLN A 111 -4.10 0.24 5.77
CA GLN A 111 -4.59 1.61 5.92
C GLN A 111 -6.11 1.65 6.18
N TYR A 112 -6.90 0.78 5.54
CA TYR A 112 -8.34 0.75 5.74
C TYR A 112 -8.74 0.13 7.09
N ARG A 113 -7.99 -0.86 7.61
CA ARG A 113 -8.15 -1.34 8.99
C ARG A 113 -7.90 -0.22 10.00
N VAL A 114 -6.81 0.53 9.82
CA VAL A 114 -6.50 1.70 10.66
C VAL A 114 -7.62 2.75 10.61
N LYS A 115 -8.12 3.09 9.42
CA LYS A 115 -9.25 4.04 9.26
C LYS A 115 -10.55 3.55 9.91
N ALA A 116 -10.77 2.24 9.92
CA ALA A 116 -11.93 1.62 10.55
C ALA A 116 -11.74 1.36 12.06
N GLY A 117 -10.58 1.70 12.64
CA GLY A 117 -10.27 1.41 14.04
C GLY A 117 -10.10 -0.09 14.36
N ILE A 118 -9.86 -0.91 13.34
CA ILE A 118 -9.66 -2.36 13.48
C ILE A 118 -8.16 -2.60 13.77
N PRO A 119 -7.81 -3.34 14.83
CA PRO A 119 -6.43 -3.73 15.11
C PRO A 119 -5.79 -4.45 13.93
N LEU A 120 -4.47 -4.30 13.73
CA LEU A 120 -3.75 -4.93 12.62
C LEU A 120 -3.68 -6.44 12.76
#